data_AF-A0A6B3HCV6-F1
#
_entry.id   AF-A0A6B3HCV6-F1
#
_cell.length_a   1.000
_cell.length_b   1.000
_cell.length_c   1.000
_cell.angle_alpha   90.00
_cell.angle_beta   90.00
_cell.angle_gamma   90.00
#
_symmetry.space_group_name_H-M   'P 1'
#
loop_
_entity.id
_entity.type
_entity.pdbx_description
1 polymer ?
#
loop_
_entity_poly.entity_id
_entity_poly.type
_entity_poly.pdbx_seq_one_letter_code
_entity_poly.pdbx_strand_id
1 'polypeptide(L)'
;FAHLCAQLDAATGFGALPAYRASLDDLNDDVIEGDLLAQTVLQHAETLDPGGEQRMTSTEWLHALSRLYSGEELRPLPKGWPTTGKVLSDRLKRLQPTLAARGVLIDSGRTKGARYLEMTRRPGPPPPEQPEQAAVF
;
A
#
# COMPACT_ATOMS: atom_id res chain seq x y z
N PHE A 1 -5.96 -20.27 8.10
CA PHE A 1 -7.39 -20.10 7.77
C PHE A 1 -7.66 -20.09 6.27
N ALA A 2 -7.03 -19.22 5.47
CA ALA A 2 -7.17 -19.22 4.00
C ALA A 2 -6.98 -20.61 3.34
N HIS A 3 -6.01 -21.41 3.82
CA HIS A 3 -5.80 -22.76 3.32
C HIS A 3 -6.96 -23.72 3.65
N LEU A 4 -7.61 -23.57 4.81
CA LEU A 4 -8.82 -24.31 5.16
C LEU A 4 -10.01 -23.87 4.32
N CYS A 5 -10.19 -22.57 4.07
CA CYS A 5 -11.21 -22.06 3.15
C CYS A 5 -11.02 -22.60 1.73
N ALA A 6 -9.78 -22.68 1.25
CA ALA A 6 -9.45 -23.25 -0.06
C ALA A 6 -9.78 -24.74 -0.14
N GLN A 7 -9.47 -25.51 0.91
CA GLN A 7 -9.82 -26.94 0.99
C GLN A 7 -11.33 -27.16 1.08
N LEU A 8 -12.04 -26.31 1.84
CA LEU A 8 -13.50 -26.36 1.96
C LEU A 8 -14.16 -26.07 0.60
N ASP A 9 -13.70 -25.04 -0.11
CA ASP A 9 -14.20 -24.71 -1.46
C ASP A 9 -13.91 -25.80 -2.47
N ALA A 10 -12.72 -26.41 -2.43
CA ALA A 10 -12.40 -27.54 -3.30
C ALA A 10 -13.32 -28.76 -3.04
N ALA A 11 -13.82 -28.92 -1.80
CA ALA A 11 -14.69 -30.03 -1.42
C ALA A 11 -16.19 -29.75 -1.59
N THR A 12 -16.63 -28.49 -1.55
CA THR A 12 -18.05 -28.13 -1.42
C THR A 12 -18.54 -27.04 -2.38
N GLY A 13 -17.64 -26.26 -2.99
CA GLY A 13 -18.00 -25.17 -3.91
C GLY A 13 -18.70 -23.98 -3.24
N PHE A 14 -18.62 -23.81 -1.92
CA PHE A 14 -19.37 -22.79 -1.18
C PHE A 14 -18.90 -21.34 -1.37
N GLY A 15 -17.76 -21.10 -2.02
CA GLY A 15 -17.19 -19.76 -2.20
C GLY A 15 -16.60 -19.16 -0.92
N ALA A 16 -16.22 -20.00 0.05
CA ALA A 16 -15.63 -19.59 1.33
C ALA A 16 -14.30 -18.84 1.16
N LEU A 17 -13.48 -19.19 0.17
CA LEU A 17 -12.22 -18.50 -0.11
C LEU A 17 -12.45 -17.13 -0.78
N PRO A 18 -13.29 -16.98 -1.82
CA PRO A 18 -13.71 -15.68 -2.35
C PRO A 18 -14.34 -14.76 -1.29
N ALA A 19 -15.27 -15.27 -0.47
CA ALA A 19 -15.92 -14.48 0.57
C ALA A 19 -14.93 -14.02 1.66
N TYR A 20 -14.01 -14.89 2.07
CA TYR A 20 -12.94 -14.55 3.00
C TYR A 20 -12.00 -13.46 2.44
N ARG A 21 -11.67 -13.52 1.15
CA ARG A 21 -10.84 -12.49 0.48
C ARG A 21 -11.57 -11.15 0.42
N ALA A 22 -12.83 -11.13 0.01
CA ALA A 22 -13.65 -9.91 -0.01
C ALA A 22 -13.71 -9.25 1.38
N SER A 23 -13.94 -10.04 2.44
CA SER A 23 -13.94 -9.50 3.80
C SER A 23 -12.57 -8.95 4.25
N LEU A 24 -11.46 -9.49 3.77
CA LEU A 24 -10.14 -8.92 4.04
C LEU A 24 -9.90 -7.62 3.27
N ASP A 25 -10.41 -7.54 2.04
CA ASP A 25 -10.33 -6.32 1.24
C ASP A 25 -11.18 -5.22 1.88
N ASP A 26 -12.43 -5.51 2.27
CA ASP A 26 -13.30 -4.57 2.99
C ASP A 26 -12.64 -4.04 4.29
N LEU A 27 -12.02 -4.93 5.08
CA LEU A 27 -11.31 -4.53 6.31
C LEU A 27 -10.08 -3.67 6.02
N ASN A 28 -9.34 -3.95 4.94
CA ASN A 28 -8.21 -3.10 4.54
C ASN A 28 -8.68 -1.73 4.08
N ASP A 29 -9.84 -1.69 3.41
CA ASP A 29 -10.45 -0.47 2.90
C ASP A 29 -10.92 0.42 4.06
N ASP A 30 -11.58 -0.14 5.07
CA ASP A 30 -11.98 0.56 6.30
C ASP A 30 -10.76 1.18 7.04
N VAL A 31 -9.66 0.43 7.13
CA VAL A 31 -8.42 0.91 7.76
C VAL A 31 -7.79 2.06 6.97
N ILE A 32 -7.83 1.99 5.63
CA ILE A 32 -7.32 3.07 4.77
C ILE A 32 -8.23 4.30 4.89
N GLU A 33 -9.54 4.13 4.83
CA GLU A 33 -10.51 5.24 4.94
C GLU A 33 -10.38 5.97 6.29
N GLY A 34 -10.11 5.24 7.37
CA GLY A 34 -9.90 5.81 8.70
C GLY A 34 -8.50 6.42 8.94
N ASP A 35 -7.50 6.14 8.10
CA ASP A 35 -6.11 6.58 8.30
C ASP A 35 -5.62 7.53 7.19
N LEU A 36 -5.65 8.84 7.48
CA LEU A 36 -5.18 9.89 6.57
C LEU A 36 -3.70 9.76 6.18
N LEU A 37 -2.85 9.16 7.03
CA LEU A 37 -1.47 8.89 6.64
C LEU A 37 -1.42 7.78 5.60
N ALA A 38 -2.19 6.70 5.78
CA ALA A 38 -2.27 5.62 4.80
C ALA A 38 -2.74 6.15 3.43
N GLN A 39 -3.79 6.97 3.41
CA GLN A 39 -4.27 7.62 2.18
C GLN A 39 -3.20 8.50 1.52
N THR A 40 -2.50 9.32 2.30
CA THR A 40 -1.44 10.19 1.77
C THR A 40 -0.26 9.38 1.23
N VAL A 41 0.07 8.25 1.84
CA VAL A 41 1.11 7.33 1.34
C VAL A 41 0.70 6.69 0.02
N LEU A 42 -0.55 6.25 -0.10
CA LEU A 42 -1.07 5.70 -1.36
C LEU A 42 -1.08 6.77 -2.47
N GLN A 43 -1.50 7.99 -2.14
CA GLN A 43 -1.44 9.13 -3.06
C GLN A 43 -0.01 9.43 -3.52
N HIS A 44 0.97 9.40 -2.60
CA HIS A 44 2.38 9.56 -2.98
C HIS A 44 2.84 8.43 -3.89
N ALA A 45 2.48 7.18 -3.58
CA ALA A 45 2.88 6.02 -4.36
C ALA A 45 2.34 6.06 -5.80
N GLU A 46 1.18 6.68 -6.05
CA GLU A 46 0.64 6.87 -7.41
C GLU A 46 1.54 7.71 -8.31
N THR A 47 2.36 8.59 -7.72
CA THR A 47 3.36 9.40 -8.44
C THR A 47 4.61 8.63 -8.83
N LEU A 48 4.81 7.43 -8.27
CA LEU A 48 5.90 6.54 -8.64
C LEU A 48 5.50 5.70 -9.85
N ASP A 49 6.44 5.54 -10.78
CA ASP A 49 6.30 4.57 -11.87
C ASP A 49 6.10 3.16 -11.29
N PRO A 50 5.35 2.27 -11.97
CA PRO A 50 5.25 0.87 -11.56
C PRO A 50 6.63 0.21 -11.53
N GLY A 51 7.02 -0.35 -10.39
CA GLY A 51 8.37 -0.86 -10.13
C GLY A 51 9.38 0.20 -9.68
N GLY A 52 8.99 1.47 -9.64
CA GLY A 52 9.80 2.58 -9.14
C GLY A 52 9.98 2.53 -7.62
N GLU A 53 11.18 2.90 -7.18
CA GLU A 53 11.56 3.02 -5.78
C GLU A 53 11.97 4.46 -5.44
N GLN A 54 11.65 4.91 -4.24
CA GLN A 54 12.14 6.17 -3.69
C GLN A 54 12.71 5.94 -2.29
N ARG A 55 13.96 6.35 -2.08
CA ARG A 55 14.67 6.24 -0.79
C ARG A 55 14.85 7.62 -0.17
N MET A 56 14.44 7.77 1.09
CA MET A 56 14.68 8.98 1.89
C MET A 56 14.83 8.61 3.36
N THR A 57 15.37 9.51 4.18
CA THR A 57 15.33 9.36 5.64
C THR A 57 13.88 9.47 6.14
N SER A 58 13.61 8.95 7.35
CA SER A 58 12.28 9.07 7.95
C SER A 58 11.83 10.51 8.17
N THR A 59 12.77 11.44 8.38
CA THR A 59 12.47 12.86 8.55
C THR A 59 12.08 13.50 7.22
N GLU A 60 12.81 13.19 6.15
CA GLU A 60 12.48 13.68 4.81
C GLU A 60 11.13 13.14 4.32
N TRP A 61 10.84 11.85 4.57
CA TRP A 61 9.52 11.28 4.30
C TRP A 61 8.41 11.99 5.09
N LEU A 62 8.66 12.32 6.37
CA LEU A 62 7.69 13.06 7.16
C LEU A 62 7.40 14.42 6.53
N HIS A 63 8.43 15.16 6.13
CA HIS A 63 8.26 16.45 5.46
C HIS A 63 7.51 16.31 4.13
N ALA A 64 7.88 15.34 3.29
CA ALA A 64 7.26 15.09 2.00
C ALA A 64 5.76 14.78 2.13
N LEU A 65 5.41 13.81 2.98
CA LEU A 65 4.02 13.40 3.19
C LEU A 65 3.20 14.50 3.87
N SER A 66 3.78 15.23 4.82
CA SER A 66 3.08 16.35 5.48
C SER A 66 2.76 17.46 4.47
N ARG A 67 3.73 17.79 3.60
CA ARG A 67 3.53 18.77 2.53
C ARG A 67 2.49 18.30 1.51
N LEU A 68 2.51 17.01 1.14
CA LEU A 68 1.54 16.44 0.23
C LEU A 68 0.11 16.55 0.81
N TYR A 69 -0.07 16.17 2.07
CA TYR A 69 -1.35 16.29 2.76
C TYR A 69 -1.81 17.75 2.87
N SER A 70 -0.95 18.64 3.38
CA SER A 70 -1.27 20.05 3.58
C SER A 70 -1.61 20.75 2.27
N GLY A 71 -0.98 20.34 1.16
CA GLY A 71 -1.18 20.93 -0.16
C GLY A 71 -0.73 22.40 -0.22
N GLU A 72 -1.08 23.07 -1.31
CA GLU A 72 -0.77 24.49 -1.52
C GLU A 72 -1.58 25.41 -0.59
N GLU A 73 -2.76 24.97 -0.16
CA GLU A 73 -3.63 25.69 0.77
C GLU A 73 -3.14 25.65 2.23
N LEU A 74 -1.99 25.00 2.50
CA LEU A 74 -1.39 24.88 3.83
C LEU A 74 -2.36 24.35 4.88
N ARG A 75 -3.16 23.34 4.51
CA ARG A 75 -4.15 22.74 5.41
C ARG A 75 -3.47 22.23 6.68
N PRO A 76 -4.08 22.46 7.86
CA PRO A 76 -3.50 22.00 9.12
C PRO A 76 -3.43 20.48 9.15
N LEU A 77 -2.32 19.94 9.68
CA LEU A 77 -2.14 18.52 9.85
C LEU A 77 -3.19 17.98 10.84
N PRO A 78 -3.79 16.81 10.55
CA PRO A 78 -4.87 16.28 11.36
C PRO A 78 -4.34 15.81 12.71
N LYS A 79 -5.25 15.67 13.69
CA LYS A 79 -4.89 15.11 14.99
C LYS A 79 -4.36 13.68 14.81
N GLY A 80 -3.23 13.38 15.46
CA GLY A 80 -2.58 12.07 15.36
C GLY A 80 -1.67 11.91 14.14
N TRP A 81 -1.47 12.97 13.33
CA TRP A 81 -0.41 12.97 12.33
C TRP A 81 0.97 12.76 12.98
N PRO A 82 1.89 11.98 12.38
CA PRO A 82 3.22 11.79 12.94
C PRO A 82 3.96 13.13 13.11
N THR A 83 4.62 13.32 14.25
CA THR A 83 5.39 14.55 14.55
C THR A 83 6.89 14.36 14.46
N THR A 84 7.36 13.12 14.36
CA THR A 84 8.78 12.77 14.22
C THR A 84 8.96 11.65 13.21
N GLY A 85 10.14 11.58 12.59
CA GLY A 85 10.48 10.50 11.67
C GLY A 85 10.37 9.11 12.32
N LYS A 86 10.67 8.98 13.62
CA LYS A 86 10.49 7.73 14.37
C LYS A 86 9.02 7.30 14.43
N VAL A 87 8.12 8.22 14.81
CA VAL A 87 6.67 7.93 14.89
C VAL A 87 6.12 7.58 13.51
N LEU A 88 6.60 8.26 12.45
CA LEU A 88 6.27 7.91 11.08
C LEU A 88 6.71 6.47 10.75
N SER A 89 7.99 6.14 10.94
CA SER A 89 8.51 4.79 10.65
C SER A 89 7.74 3.70 11.40
N ASP A 90 7.46 3.92 12.69
CA ASP A 90 6.73 2.95 13.51
C ASP A 90 5.27 2.78 13.03
N ARG A 91 4.63 3.86 12.52
CA ARG A 91 3.28 3.79 11.95
C ARG A 91 3.27 3.12 10.58
N LEU A 92 4.21 3.44 9.69
CA LEU A 92 4.34 2.79 8.38
C LEU A 92 4.55 1.28 8.51
N LYS A 93 5.36 0.83 9.47
CA LYS A 93 5.52 -0.60 9.75
C LYS A 93 4.22 -1.30 10.14
N ARG A 94 3.34 -0.63 10.91
CA ARG A 94 2.03 -1.18 11.28
C ARG A 94 1.07 -1.20 10.10
N LEU A 95 1.13 -0.19 9.24
CA LEU A 95 0.33 -0.09 8.02
C LEU A 95 0.83 -0.99 6.88
N GLN A 96 2.03 -1.57 7.01
CA GLN A 96 2.66 -2.35 5.93
C GLN A 96 1.78 -3.45 5.33
N PRO A 97 1.04 -4.27 6.11
CA PRO A 97 0.15 -5.29 5.52
C PRO A 97 -0.93 -4.67 4.62
N THR A 98 -1.55 -3.58 5.09
CA THR A 98 -2.61 -2.85 4.38
C THR A 98 -2.07 -2.15 3.13
N LEU A 99 -0.91 -1.50 3.23
CA LEU A 99 -0.23 -0.89 2.07
C LEU A 99 0.18 -1.94 1.03
N ALA A 100 0.69 -3.09 1.47
CA ALA A 100 1.10 -4.17 0.58
C ALA A 100 -0.08 -4.78 -0.19
N ALA A 101 -1.26 -4.87 0.42
CA ALA A 101 -2.49 -5.29 -0.26
C ALA A 101 -2.84 -4.37 -1.43
N ARG A 102 -2.50 -3.08 -1.33
CA ARG A 102 -2.66 -2.07 -2.40
C ARG A 102 -1.41 -1.89 -3.28
N GLY A 103 -0.44 -2.80 -3.19
CA GLY A 103 0.74 -2.79 -4.05
C GLY A 103 1.83 -1.80 -3.64
N VAL A 104 1.80 -1.25 -2.42
CA VAL A 104 2.85 -0.35 -1.90
C VAL A 104 3.68 -1.08 -0.84
N LEU A 105 4.99 -1.10 -1.04
CA LEU A 105 5.94 -1.71 -0.11
C LEU A 105 6.77 -0.63 0.58
N ILE A 106 6.91 -0.73 1.91
CA ILE A 106 7.82 0.09 2.69
C ILE A 106 8.90 -0.82 3.29
N ASP A 107 10.16 -0.56 2.96
CA ASP A 107 11.31 -1.21 3.58
C ASP A 107 12.16 -0.18 4.35
N SER A 108 13.03 -0.67 5.23
CA SER A 108 13.99 0.16 5.95
C SER A 108 15.39 -0.45 5.83
N GLY A 109 16.34 0.36 5.38
CA GLY A 109 17.72 -0.07 5.24
C GLY A 109 18.69 0.84 5.97
N ARG A 110 19.98 0.54 5.80
CA ARG A 110 21.07 1.42 6.22
C ARG A 110 22.06 1.57 5.07
N THR A 111 22.56 2.78 4.90
CA THR A 111 23.78 3.06 4.15
C THR A 111 24.93 3.26 5.13
N LYS A 112 26.15 3.49 4.61
CA LYS A 112 27.32 3.84 5.43
C LYS A 112 27.11 5.10 6.28
N GLY A 113 26.19 5.99 5.89
CA GLY A 113 25.95 7.28 6.55
C GLY A 113 24.68 7.35 7.39
N ALA A 114 23.61 6.63 7.04
CA ALA A 114 22.31 6.79 7.73
C ALA A 114 21.35 5.63 7.52
N ARG A 115 20.29 5.59 8.33
CA ARG A 115 19.11 4.74 8.10
C ARG A 115 18.19 5.42 7.08
N TYR A 116 17.56 4.64 6.21
CA TYR A 116 16.58 5.13 5.25
C TYR A 116 15.30 4.30 5.30
N LEU A 117 14.22 4.88 4.77
CA LEU A 117 13.02 4.18 4.35
C LEU A 117 12.94 4.21 2.82
N GLU A 118 12.52 3.10 2.26
CA GLU A 118 12.27 2.94 0.84
C GLU A 118 10.78 2.71 0.64
N MET A 119 10.18 3.45 -0.30
CA MET A 119 8.83 3.20 -0.78
C MET A 119 8.93 2.69 -2.22
N THR A 120 8.27 1.57 -2.49
CA THR A 120 8.26 0.93 -3.80
C THR A 120 6.83 0.65 -4.22
N ARG A 121 6.48 1.06 -5.45
CA ARG A 121 5.21 0.70 -6.08
C ARG A 121 5.40 -0.61 -6.82
N ARG A 122 4.67 -1.66 -6.46
CA ARG A 122 4.74 -2.94 -7.17
C ARG A 122 4.34 -2.75 -8.63
N PRO A 123 5.06 -3.33 -9.61
CA PRO A 123 4.59 -3.36 -10.98
C PRO A 123 3.22 -4.07 -11.02
N GLY A 124 2.25 -3.46 -11.70
CA GLY A 124 0.94 -4.09 -11.89
C GLY A 124 1.09 -5.44 -12.60
N PRO A 125 0.16 -6.40 -12.41
CA PRO A 125 0.14 -7.60 -13.24
C PRO A 125 0.10 -7.19 -14.72
N PRO A 126 0.86 -7.88 -15.62
CA PRO A 126 0.79 -7.59 -17.04
C PRO A 126 -0.68 -7.69 -17.51
N PRO A 127 -1.12 -6.81 -18.43
CA PRO A 127 -2.46 -6.91 -19.00
C PRO A 127 -2.69 -8.34 -19.50
N PRO A 128 -3.86 -8.95 -19.25
CA PRO A 128 -4.16 -10.25 -19.82
C PRO A 128 -4.08 -10.15 -21.34
N GLU A 129 -3.19 -10.92 -21.96
CA GLU A 129 -3.11 -11.08 -23.41
C GLU A 129 -4.49 -11.53 -23.89
N GLN A 130 -5.24 -10.64 -24.54
CA GLN A 130 -6.49 -11.00 -25.20
C GLN A 130 -6.13 -11.98 -26.32
N PRO A 131 -6.65 -13.22 -26.32
CA PRO A 131 -6.44 -14.12 -27.43
C PRO A 131 -7.08 -13.48 -28.66
N GLU A 132 -6.24 -13.15 -29.64
CA GLU A 132 -6.62 -12.72 -30.97
C GLU A 132 -7.55 -13.79 -31.56
N GLN A 133 -8.86 -13.55 -31.49
CA GLN A 133 -9.85 -14.34 -32.19
C GLN A 133 -9.63 -14.10 -33.69
N ALA A 134 -8.77 -14.92 -34.28
CA ALA A 134 -8.65 -15.04 -35.72
C ALA A 134 -10.02 -15.39 -36.29
N ALA A 135 -10.60 -14.41 -36.98
CA ALA A 135 -11.83 -14.55 -37.74
C ALA A 135 -11.69 -15.71 -38.72
N VAL A 136 -12.56 -16.71 -38.57
CA VAL A 136 -12.83 -17.69 -39.62
C VAL A 136 -13.81 -17.04 -40.57
N PHE A 137 -13.32 -16.70 -41.77
CA PHE A 137 -14.13 -16.36 -42.94
C PHE A 137 -14.67 -17.63 -43.60
#